data_AF-A0A948LTM1-F1
#
_entry.id   AF-A0A948LTM1-F1
#
_cell.length_a   1.000
_cell.length_b   1.000
_cell.length_c   1.000
_cell.angle_alpha   90.00
_cell.angle_beta   90.00
_cell.angle_gamma   90.00
#
_symmetry.space_group_name_H-M   'P 1'
#
loop_
_entity.id
_entity.type
_entity.pdbx_description
1 polymer ?
#
loop_
_entity_poly.entity_id
_entity_poly.type
_entity_poly.pdbx_seq_one_letter_code
_entity_poly.pdbx_strand_id
1 'polypeptide(L)'
;MAGLTEIPVLFIGDEKPEEVALIENSLRQDLTSVEEAEAAGRMVNELNYTQAQLGKILGKKPQTISDILSLNRLPAEIRDECRVNPVCPRRVLVEIARKKQDRAMNSKTQRRSVV
;
A
#
# COMPACT_ATOMS: atom_id res chain seq x y z
N MET A 1 -29.30 4.88 9.11
CA MET A 1 -28.39 4.82 10.27
C MET A 1 -27.13 4.11 9.81
N ALA A 2 -26.00 4.81 9.73
CA ALA A 2 -24.74 4.22 9.27
C ALA A 2 -24.15 3.37 10.41
N GLY A 3 -24.20 2.04 10.25
CA GLY A 3 -23.70 1.06 11.22
C GLY A 3 -22.18 0.90 11.14
N LEU A 4 -21.43 1.95 11.49
CA LEU A 4 -19.99 1.88 11.66
C LEU A 4 -19.69 1.50 13.12
N THR A 5 -19.26 0.26 13.31
CA THR A 5 -19.00 -0.33 14.65
C THR A 5 -17.70 0.16 15.27
N GLU A 6 -16.77 0.69 14.48
CA GLU A 6 -15.51 1.27 14.95
C GLU A 6 -15.10 2.44 14.06
N ILE A 7 -14.78 3.59 14.67
CA ILE A 7 -14.17 4.74 14.01
C ILE A 7 -12.70 4.75 14.44
N PRO A 8 -11.74 4.54 13.53
CA PRO A 8 -10.32 4.65 13.88
C PRO A 8 -10.02 6.11 14.20
N VAL A 9 -9.85 6.43 15.48
CA VAL A 9 -9.45 7.76 15.96
C VAL A 9 -7.94 7.75 16.17
N LEU A 10 -7.21 8.57 15.40
CA LEU A 10 -5.79 8.84 15.63
C LEU A 10 -5.65 10.23 16.26
N PHE A 11 -5.02 10.32 17.43
CA PHE A 11 -4.73 11.60 18.06
C PHE A 11 -3.46 12.19 17.44
N ILE A 12 -3.64 13.15 16.54
CA ILE A 12 -2.55 13.89 15.91
C ILE A 12 -2.55 15.27 16.58
N GLY A 13 -1.44 15.66 17.20
CA GLY A 13 -1.31 16.99 17.79
C GLY A 13 -1.49 18.09 16.73
N ASP A 14 -1.91 19.28 17.16
CA ASP A 14 -2.38 20.43 16.35
C ASP A 14 -1.47 20.95 15.20
N GLU A 15 -0.33 20.30 14.91
CA GLU A 15 0.74 20.87 14.09
C GLU A 15 0.92 20.24 12.70
N LYS A 16 0.07 19.27 12.27
CA LYS A 16 0.26 18.58 10.98
C LYS A 16 -1.02 18.32 10.18
N PRO A 17 -1.66 19.37 9.64
CA PRO A 17 -2.87 19.23 8.83
C PRO A 17 -2.69 18.33 7.60
N GLU A 18 -1.49 18.31 6.99
CA GLU A 18 -1.19 17.45 5.84
C GLU A 18 -1.17 15.95 6.21
N GLU A 19 -0.66 15.62 7.40
CA GLU A 19 -0.64 14.25 7.91
C GLU A 19 -2.06 13.75 8.18
N VAL A 20 -2.88 14.57 8.83
CA VAL A 20 -4.30 14.28 9.07
C VAL A 20 -5.02 14.03 7.74
N ALA A 21 -4.86 14.95 6.79
CA ALA A 21 -5.50 14.83 5.48
C ALA A 21 -5.08 13.56 4.73
N LEU A 22 -3.81 13.17 4.79
CA LEU A 22 -3.35 11.92 4.16
C LEU A 22 -3.97 10.69 4.83
N ILE A 23 -4.03 10.65 6.16
CA ILE A 23 -4.62 9.54 6.91
C ILE A 23 -6.11 9.40 6.61
N GLU A 24 -6.87 10.51 6.67
CA GLU A 24 -8.30 10.50 6.37
C GLU A 24 -8.59 10.05 4.94
N ASN A 25 -7.84 10.56 3.97
CA ASN A 25 -7.97 10.14 2.57
C ASN A 25 -7.64 8.65 2.38
N SER A 26 -6.71 8.10 3.17
CA SER A 26 -6.33 6.68 3.13
C SER A 26 -7.39 5.76 3.72
N LEU A 27 -8.31 6.27 4.54
CA LEU A 27 -9.38 5.51 5.19
C LEU A 27 -10.68 5.44 4.37
N ARG A 28 -10.69 6.02 3.17
CA ARG A 28 -11.83 5.96 2.24
C ARG A 28 -12.11 4.51 1.80
N GLN A 29 -13.40 4.16 1.77
CA GLN A 29 -13.85 2.80 1.39
C GLN A 29 -13.91 2.58 -0.13
N ASP A 30 -13.84 3.65 -0.92
CA ASP A 30 -13.99 3.64 -2.38
C ASP A 30 -12.65 3.72 -3.14
N LEU A 31 -11.52 3.53 -2.45
CA LEU A 31 -10.20 3.50 -3.08
C LEU A 31 -10.03 2.26 -3.98
N THR A 32 -9.49 2.48 -5.17
CA THR A 32 -8.94 1.40 -5.99
C THR A 32 -7.73 0.76 -5.31
N SER A 33 -7.37 -0.46 -5.72
CA SER A 33 -6.19 -1.15 -5.16
C SER A 33 -4.88 -0.37 -5.37
N VAL A 34 -4.80 0.45 -6.43
CA VAL A 34 -3.63 1.30 -6.71
C VAL A 34 -3.62 2.54 -5.83
N GLU A 35 -4.76 3.21 -5.66
CA GLU A 35 -4.85 4.38 -4.78
C GLU A 35 -4.56 3.99 -3.32
N GLU A 36 -5.05 2.84 -2.85
CA GLU A 36 -4.72 2.31 -1.53
C GLU A 36 -3.20 2.07 -1.39
N ALA A 37 -2.55 1.58 -2.45
CA ALA A 37 -1.11 1.37 -2.48
C ALA A 37 -0.30 2.66 -2.43
N GLU A 38 -0.72 3.65 -3.19
CA GLU A 38 -0.08 4.98 -3.23
C GLU A 38 -0.22 5.67 -1.88
N ALA A 39 -1.43 5.67 -1.31
CA ALA A 39 -1.69 6.25 0.01
C ALA A 39 -0.83 5.58 1.10
N ALA A 40 -0.83 4.24 1.17
CA ALA A 40 0.02 3.50 2.10
C ALA A 40 1.52 3.79 1.86
N GLY A 41 1.95 3.91 0.59
CA GLY A 41 3.32 4.26 0.23
C GLY A 41 3.72 5.65 0.73
N ARG A 42 2.84 6.64 0.58
CA ARG A 42 3.04 8.00 1.10
C ARG A 42 3.13 8.01 2.62
N MET A 43 2.28 7.25 3.32
CA MET A 43 2.36 7.13 4.77
C MET A 43 3.69 6.52 5.25
N VAL A 44 4.25 5.54 4.51
CA VAL A 44 5.59 5.01 4.82
C VAL A 44 6.68 6.04 4.54
N ASN A 45 6.65 6.70 3.38
CA ASN A 45 7.76 7.51 2.89
C ASN A 45 7.76 8.95 3.44
N GLU A 46 6.58 9.56 3.58
CA GLU A 46 6.41 10.96 4.01
C GLU A 46 6.23 11.04 5.53
N LEU A 47 5.52 10.07 6.12
CA LEU A 47 5.15 10.08 7.55
C LEU A 47 5.89 9.04 8.39
N ASN A 48 6.78 8.25 7.79
CA ASN A 48 7.61 7.23 8.45
C ASN A 48 6.80 6.14 9.20
N TYR A 49 5.58 5.85 8.77
CA TYR A 49 4.80 4.75 9.36
C TYR A 49 5.40 3.39 9.02
N THR A 50 5.45 2.51 10.02
CA THR A 50 5.77 1.09 9.82
C THR A 50 4.56 0.33 9.28
N GLN A 51 4.80 -0.82 8.64
CA GLN A 51 3.72 -1.71 8.20
C GLN A 51 2.81 -2.17 9.35
N ALA A 52 3.37 -2.32 10.55
CA ALA A 52 2.60 -2.67 11.75
C ALA A 52 1.67 -1.52 12.19
N GLN A 53 2.13 -0.27 12.13
CA GLN A 53 1.28 0.89 12.42
C GLN A 53 0.20 1.06 11.35
N LEU A 54 0.54 0.93 10.07
CA LEU A 54 -0.44 0.95 8.98
C LEU A 54 -1.51 -0.13 9.15
N GLY A 55 -1.12 -1.34 9.58
CA GLY A 55 -2.07 -2.41 9.85
C GLY A 55 -3.07 -2.04 10.95
N LYS A 56 -2.62 -1.35 12.00
CA LYS A 56 -3.50 -0.85 13.07
C LYS A 56 -4.43 0.27 12.57
N ILE A 57 -3.89 1.23 11.80
CA ILE A 57 -4.66 2.38 11.29
C ILE A 57 -5.72 1.92 10.29
N LEU A 58 -5.33 1.08 9.33
CA LEU A 58 -6.19 0.62 8.24
C LEU A 58 -7.04 -0.61 8.61
N GLY A 59 -6.91 -1.14 9.84
CA GLY A 59 -7.63 -2.34 10.28
C GLY A 59 -7.26 -3.61 9.50
N LYS A 60 -6.01 -3.73 9.04
CA LYS A 60 -5.54 -4.79 8.13
C LYS A 60 -4.38 -5.58 8.73
N LYS A 61 -4.29 -6.86 8.37
CA LYS A 61 -3.17 -7.71 8.78
C LYS A 61 -1.86 -7.21 8.14
N PRO A 62 -0.69 -7.37 8.79
CA PRO A 62 0.60 -6.95 8.23
C PRO A 62 0.88 -7.52 6.84
N GLN A 63 0.45 -8.76 6.57
CA GLN A 63 0.58 -9.39 5.26
C GLN A 63 -0.23 -8.68 4.17
N THR A 64 -1.44 -8.20 4.51
CA THR A 64 -2.26 -7.37 3.62
C THR A 64 -1.58 -6.04 3.33
N ILE A 65 -0.99 -5.39 4.35
CA ILE A 65 -0.21 -4.16 4.15
C ILE A 65 0.98 -4.40 3.21
N SER A 66 1.68 -5.53 3.37
CA SER A 66 2.77 -5.92 2.48
C SER A 66 2.29 -6.07 1.02
N ASP A 67 1.13 -6.69 0.82
CA ASP A 67 0.51 -6.81 -0.49
C ASP A 67 0.15 -5.45 -1.07
N ILE A 68 -0.42 -4.54 -0.27
CA ILE A 68 -0.76 -3.16 -0.68
C ILE A 68 0.51 -2.50 -1.21
N LEU A 69 1.56 -2.48 -0.40
CA LEU A 69 2.81 -1.80 -0.74
C LEU A 69 3.52 -2.43 -1.95
N SER A 70 3.32 -3.73 -2.21
CA SER A 70 3.90 -4.38 -3.38
C SER A 70 3.39 -3.78 -4.70
N LEU A 71 2.14 -3.29 -4.74
CA LEU A 71 1.52 -2.74 -5.94
C LEU A 71 2.18 -1.45 -6.43
N ASN A 72 2.87 -0.71 -5.56
CA ASN A 72 3.68 0.46 -5.94
C ASN A 72 4.84 0.11 -6.91
N ARG A 73 5.12 -1.17 -7.11
CA ARG A 73 6.18 -1.67 -8.01
C ARG A 73 5.66 -2.05 -9.39
N LEU A 74 4.33 -2.02 -9.58
CA LEU A 74 3.73 -2.26 -10.89
C LEU A 74 4.22 -1.22 -11.91
N PRO A 75 4.36 -1.60 -13.19
CA PRO A 75 4.55 -0.64 -14.27
C PRO A 75 3.48 0.46 -14.24
N ALA A 76 3.87 1.69 -14.65
CA ALA A 76 2.97 2.84 -14.68
C ALA A 76 1.70 2.56 -15.50
N GLU A 77 1.86 1.94 -16.68
CA GLU A 77 0.76 1.55 -17.56
C GLU A 77 -0.32 0.72 -16.84
N ILE A 78 0.09 -0.29 -16.05
CA ILE A 78 -0.85 -1.14 -15.29
C ILE A 78 -1.50 -0.33 -14.16
N ARG A 79 -0.74 0.53 -13.48
CA ARG A 79 -1.28 1.37 -12.41
C ARG A 79 -2.32 2.35 -12.92
N ASP A 80 -2.05 2.99 -14.05
CA ASP A 80 -2.93 3.96 -14.68
C ASP A 80 -4.24 3.31 -15.15
N GLU A 81 -4.16 2.12 -15.77
CA GLU A 81 -5.33 1.33 -16.14
C GLU A 81 -6.18 0.93 -14.92
N CYS A 82 -5.54 0.44 -13.86
CA CYS A 82 -6.22 0.01 -12.64
C CYS A 82 -6.84 1.18 -11.84
N ARG A 83 -6.38 2.42 -12.09
CA ARG A 83 -6.95 3.62 -11.45
C ARG A 83 -8.30 3.99 -12.07
N VAL A 84 -8.46 3.78 -13.39
CA VAL A 84 -9.71 4.06 -14.10
C VAL A 84 -10.65 2.86 -14.17
N ASN A 85 -10.12 1.64 -13.96
CA ASN A 85 -10.89 0.41 -14.03
C ASN A 85 -10.83 -0.39 -12.71
N PRO A 86 -11.91 -0.40 -11.90
CA PRO A 86 -11.93 -1.09 -10.62
C PRO A 86 -11.93 -2.62 -10.73
N VAL A 87 -12.04 -3.19 -11.94
CA VAL A 87 -12.18 -4.64 -12.15
C VAL A 87 -10.87 -5.41 -11.99
N CYS A 88 -9.73 -4.73 -11.80
CA CYS A 88 -8.43 -5.39 -11.67
C CYS A 88 -8.31 -6.11 -10.30
N PRO A 89 -8.39 -7.46 -10.25
CA PRO A 89 -8.44 -8.16 -8.98
C PRO A 89 -7.08 -8.06 -8.30
N ARG A 90 -7.09 -7.55 -7.07
CA ARG A 90 -5.89 -7.33 -6.24
C ARG A 90 -4.92 -8.51 -6.23
N ARG A 91 -5.42 -9.75 -6.15
CA ARG A 91 -4.59 -10.96 -6.15
C ARG A 91 -3.69 -11.05 -7.38
N VAL A 92 -4.23 -10.77 -8.56
CA VAL A 92 -3.50 -10.81 -9.84
C VAL A 92 -2.43 -9.73 -9.86
N LEU A 93 -2.77 -8.53 -9.38
CA LEU A 93 -1.84 -7.41 -9.29
C LEU A 93 -0.65 -7.70 -8.37
N VAL A 94 -0.90 -8.34 -7.22
CA VAL A 94 0.17 -8.76 -6.29
C VAL A 94 1.08 -9.80 -6.92
N GLU A 95 0.54 -10.77 -7.66
CA GLU A 95 1.35 -11.77 -8.38
C GLU A 95 2.26 -11.11 -9.43
N ILE A 96 1.74 -10.15 -10.21
CA ILE A 96 2.52 -9.40 -11.20
C ILE A 96 3.62 -8.57 -10.52
N ALA A 97 3.29 -7.87 -9.44
CA ALA A 97 4.23 -7.06 -8.69
C ALA A 97 5.39 -7.89 -8.09
N ARG A 98 5.10 -9.11 -7.64
CA ARG A 98 6.08 -10.03 -7.04
C ARG A 98 6.95 -10.74 -8.07
N LYS A 99 6.44 -11.09 -9.26
CA LYS A 99 7.26 -11.71 -10.32
C LYS A 99 8.48 -10.87 -10.72
N LYS A 100 8.39 -9.54 -10.61
CA LYS A 100 9.53 -8.63 -10.84
C LYS A 100 10.62 -8.78 -9.77
N GLN A 101 10.25 -9.16 -8.53
CA GLN A 101 11.21 -9.49 -7.47
C GLN A 101 11.92 -10.81 -7.73
N ASP A 102 11.25 -11.84 -8.22
CA ASP A 102 11.89 -13.15 -8.47
C ASP A 102 13.02 -13.03 -9.50
N ARG A 103 12.81 -12.26 -10.59
CA ARG A 103 13.87 -11.96 -11.56
C ARG A 103 15.03 -11.15 -10.95
N ALA A 104 14.74 -10.18 -10.09
CA ALA A 104 15.76 -9.33 -9.47
C ALA A 104 16.51 -10.01 -8.31
N MET A 105 15.88 -10.94 -7.61
CA MET A 105 16.47 -11.73 -6.53
C MET A 105 17.37 -12.84 -7.09
N ASN A 106 16.91 -13.55 -8.13
CA ASN A 106 17.68 -14.61 -8.78
C ASN A 106 18.98 -14.12 -9.44
N SER A 107 19.00 -12.89 -9.96
CA SER A 107 20.22 -12.30 -10.56
C SER A 107 21.26 -11.85 -9.53
N LYS A 108 20.86 -11.56 -8.29
CA LYS A 108 21.78 -11.21 -7.19
C LYS A 108 22.39 -12.43 -6.51
N THR A 109 21.65 -13.54 -6.44
CA THR A 109 22.14 -14.80 -5.83
C THR A 109 23.24 -15.47 -6.67
N GLN A 110 23.25 -15.30 -8.00
CA GLN A 110 24.30 -15.84 -8.88
C GLN A 110 25.63 -15.08 -8.86
N ARG A 111 25.70 -13.87 -8.28
CA ARG A 111 26.94 -13.06 -8.24
C ARG A 111 27.79 -13.22 -6.98
N ARG A 112 27.42 -14.11 -6.05
CA ARG A 112 28.13 -14.32 -4.77
C ARG A 112 28.87 -15.67 -4.65
N SER A 113 28.99 -16.44 -5.72
CA SER A 113 29.64 -17.76 -5.71
C SER A 113 30.83 -17.91 -6.66
N VAL A 114 31.48 -16.81 -7.05
CA VAL A 114 32.77 -16.90 -7.75
C VAL A 114 33.73 -15.87 -7.15
N VAL A 115 34.89 -16.39 -6.75
CA VAL A 115 36.05 -15.80 -6.05
C VAL A 115 35.97 -15.79 -4.53
#